data_AF-A0A3N0ZLB0-F1
#
_entry.id   AF-A0A3N0ZLB0-F1
#
_cell.length_a   1.000
_cell.length_b   1.000
_cell.length_c   1.000
_cell.angle_alpha   90.00
_cell.angle_beta   90.00
_cell.angle_gamma   90.00
#
_symmetry.space_group_name_H-M   'P 1'
#
loop_
_entity.id
_entity.type
_entity.pdbx_description
1 polymer ?
#
loop_
_entity_poly.entity_id
_entity_poly.type
_entity_poly.pdbx_seq_one_letter_code
_entity_poly.pdbx_strand_id
1 'polypeptide(L)'
;MEQIGTLSSVEGRKLLYAIYQELRYQKQMSNLAILALTWRICTTEREISRYTKQEVQVLHPLGFFRGTALWMEEIVNRFYFSTINSFVYLGAAILLVLIGIRRFSSTVSDSIVIAGVAFEAMMLLFMFIVMLFTPSEDALPVDKSEDDPQKELLYEIGEIATDFATAVSKLESLGDNVKNLLIQQTEILTLLRESNEMTRQIISPSPKLLEIMQETNKSLQQFKESLDKLNQATAQLAQEEIEIAVRKELEKFFTNIMNNKDAK
;
A
#
# COMPACT_ATOMS: atom_id res chain seq x y z
N MET A 1 -22.57 -2.83 -8.68
CA MET A 1 -23.84 -3.53 -8.46
C MET A 1 -23.55 -4.76 -7.63
N GLU A 2 -23.76 -4.69 -6.32
CA GLU A 2 -23.61 -5.86 -5.46
C GLU A 2 -24.88 -6.70 -5.54
N GLN A 3 -24.73 -7.98 -5.85
CA GLN A 3 -25.82 -8.94 -5.98
C GLN A 3 -25.81 -9.83 -4.73
N ILE A 4 -26.82 -9.69 -3.87
CA ILE A 4 -26.97 -10.57 -2.71
C ILE A 4 -27.97 -11.66 -3.08
N GLY A 5 -27.56 -12.92 -2.94
CA GLY A 5 -28.36 -14.09 -3.32
C GLY A 5 -29.69 -14.20 -2.55
N THR A 6 -29.67 -14.00 -1.22
CA THR A 6 -30.85 -14.10 -0.35
C THR A 6 -30.73 -13.19 0.87
N LEU A 7 -31.84 -12.58 1.33
CA LEU A 7 -31.91 -11.79 2.57
C LEU A 7 -31.66 -12.62 3.85
N SER A 8 -31.72 -13.96 3.76
CA SER A 8 -31.36 -14.87 4.85
C SER A 8 -29.86 -15.01 5.09
N SER A 9 -29.02 -14.56 4.15
CA SER A 9 -27.57 -14.63 4.35
C SER A 9 -27.13 -13.63 5.44
N VAL A 10 -25.99 -13.92 6.04
CA VAL A 10 -25.30 -13.06 7.02
C VAL A 10 -25.14 -11.63 6.46
N GLU A 11 -24.82 -11.50 5.17
CA GLU A 11 -24.72 -10.20 4.48
C GLU A 11 -26.08 -9.52 4.28
N GLY A 12 -27.14 -10.29 3.96
CA GLY A 12 -28.50 -9.79 3.83
C GLY A 12 -29.08 -9.26 5.15
N ARG A 13 -28.78 -9.94 6.27
CA ARG A 13 -29.16 -9.52 7.64
C ARG A 13 -28.45 -8.23 8.05
N LYS A 14 -27.15 -8.08 7.75
CA LYS A 14 -26.40 -6.82 7.97
C LYS A 14 -26.99 -5.65 7.20
N LEU A 15 -27.36 -5.88 5.95
CA LEU A 15 -27.96 -4.87 5.09
C LEU A 15 -29.32 -4.42 5.63
N LEU A 16 -30.14 -5.36 6.10
CA LEU A 16 -31.44 -5.08 6.73
C LEU A 16 -31.30 -4.19 7.98
N TYR A 17 -30.28 -4.45 8.80
CA TYR A 17 -29.94 -3.61 9.95
C TYR A 17 -29.53 -2.19 9.54
N ALA A 18 -28.69 -2.07 8.51
CA ALA A 18 -28.26 -0.77 7.98
C ALA A 18 -29.45 0.04 7.42
N ILE A 19 -30.36 -0.61 6.68
CA ILE A 19 -31.60 0.01 6.18
C ILE A 19 -32.48 0.50 7.34
N TYR A 20 -32.66 -0.32 8.38
CA TYR A 20 -33.46 0.07 9.54
C TYR A 20 -32.87 1.29 10.25
N GLN A 21 -31.55 1.35 10.42
CA GLN A 21 -30.88 2.51 10.98
C GLN A 21 -30.99 3.75 10.08
N GLU A 22 -30.84 3.61 8.76
CA GLU A 22 -30.98 4.72 7.80
C GLU A 22 -32.40 5.30 7.83
N LEU A 23 -33.42 4.43 7.84
CA LEU A 23 -34.84 4.83 7.93
C LEU A 23 -35.18 5.51 9.26
N ARG A 24 -34.60 5.04 10.37
CA ARG A 24 -34.88 5.55 11.71
C ARG A 24 -34.15 6.87 12.01
N TYR A 25 -32.86 6.95 11.69
CA TYR A 25 -32.01 8.06 12.10
C TYR A 25 -31.83 9.13 11.02
N GLN A 26 -31.78 8.77 9.73
CA GLN A 26 -31.61 9.76 8.66
C GLN A 26 -32.94 10.28 8.11
N LYS A 27 -33.95 9.41 7.94
CA LYS A 27 -35.26 9.79 7.39
C LYS A 27 -36.32 10.11 8.45
N GLN A 28 -36.02 9.91 9.74
CA GLN A 28 -36.91 10.22 10.89
C GLN A 28 -38.38 9.77 10.68
N MET A 29 -38.59 8.59 10.09
CA MET A 29 -39.94 8.08 9.86
C MET A 29 -40.55 7.56 11.17
N SER A 30 -41.89 7.53 11.26
CA SER A 30 -42.57 7.01 12.44
C SER A 30 -42.28 5.51 12.62
N ASN A 31 -42.14 5.05 13.87
CA ASN A 31 -41.79 3.66 14.20
C ASN A 31 -42.71 2.63 13.53
N LEU A 32 -44.00 2.93 13.40
CA LEU A 32 -44.97 2.06 12.71
C LEU A 32 -44.75 2.03 11.19
N ALA A 33 -44.41 3.17 10.58
CA ALA A 33 -44.09 3.23 9.15
C ALA A 33 -42.80 2.47 8.83
N ILE A 34 -41.80 2.53 9.71
CA ILE A 34 -40.54 1.78 9.57
C ILE A 34 -40.80 0.28 9.68
N LEU A 35 -41.62 -0.15 10.66
CA LEU A 35 -42.00 -1.55 10.82
C LEU A 35 -42.75 -2.09 9.58
N ALA A 36 -43.72 -1.34 9.07
CA ALA A 36 -44.47 -1.73 7.88
C ALA A 36 -43.61 -1.77 6.61
N LEU A 37 -42.71 -0.80 6.43
CA LEU A 37 -41.77 -0.76 5.30
C LEU A 37 -40.77 -1.90 5.35
N THR A 38 -40.15 -2.12 6.50
CA THR A 38 -39.17 -3.21 6.67
C THR A 38 -39.83 -4.59 6.53
N TRP A 39 -41.06 -4.74 7.00
CA TRP A 39 -41.87 -5.93 6.74
C TRP A 39 -42.16 -6.14 5.25
N ARG A 40 -42.53 -5.07 4.53
CA ARG A 40 -42.77 -5.11 3.08
C ARG A 40 -41.50 -5.46 2.30
N ILE A 41 -40.36 -4.90 2.71
CA ILE A 41 -39.03 -5.19 2.14
C ILE A 41 -38.68 -6.67 2.35
N CYS A 42 -38.93 -7.23 3.54
CA CYS A 42 -38.67 -8.64 3.82
C CYS A 42 -39.58 -9.61 3.05
N THR A 43 -40.81 -9.20 2.71
CA THR A 43 -41.84 -10.11 2.17
C THR A 43 -42.06 -10.01 0.66
N THR A 44 -41.85 -8.82 0.06
CA THR A 44 -42.31 -8.56 -1.32
C THR A 44 -41.30 -7.86 -2.24
N GLU A 45 -40.35 -7.08 -1.73
CA GLU A 45 -39.49 -6.26 -2.60
C GLU A 45 -38.16 -6.91 -2.97
N ARG A 46 -37.87 -6.91 -4.28
CA ARG A 46 -36.62 -7.42 -4.88
C ARG A 46 -35.57 -6.31 -5.14
N GLU A 47 -36.00 -5.06 -5.18
CA GLU A 47 -35.15 -3.90 -5.48
C GLU A 47 -35.09 -2.96 -4.27
N ILE A 48 -33.95 -2.96 -3.58
CA ILE A 48 -33.68 -2.10 -2.42
C ILE A 48 -33.25 -0.68 -2.84
N SER A 49 -33.04 -0.46 -4.13
CA SER A 49 -32.60 0.82 -4.73
C SER A 49 -33.53 2.00 -4.48
N ARG A 50 -34.80 1.76 -4.13
CA ARG A 50 -35.80 2.82 -3.90
C ARG A 50 -35.75 3.42 -2.50
N TYR A 51 -35.10 2.73 -1.54
CA TYR A 51 -35.16 3.09 -0.12
C TYR A 51 -33.81 3.48 0.49
N THR A 52 -32.70 3.11 -0.15
CA THR A 52 -31.31 3.34 0.28
C THR A 52 -30.46 3.83 -0.89
N LYS A 53 -29.41 4.62 -0.63
CA LYS A 53 -28.46 5.12 -1.67
C LYS A 53 -27.60 4.03 -2.34
N GLN A 54 -27.68 2.79 -1.86
CA GLN A 54 -26.94 1.65 -2.38
C GLN A 54 -27.84 0.82 -3.31
N GLU A 55 -27.39 0.67 -4.56
CA GLU A 55 -28.02 -0.17 -5.57
C GLU A 55 -27.73 -1.65 -5.32
N VAL A 56 -28.50 -2.25 -4.40
CA VAL A 56 -28.42 -3.69 -4.11
C VAL A 56 -29.70 -4.37 -4.59
N GLN A 57 -29.53 -5.40 -5.43
CA GLN A 57 -30.62 -6.24 -5.93
C GLN A 57 -30.60 -7.58 -5.18
N VAL A 58 -31.75 -7.98 -4.64
CA VAL A 58 -31.92 -9.27 -3.95
C VAL A 58 -32.47 -10.28 -4.96
N LEU A 59 -31.69 -11.32 -5.27
CA LEU A 59 -32.05 -12.30 -6.33
C LEU A 59 -33.27 -13.16 -5.98
N HIS A 60 -33.49 -13.50 -4.71
CA HIS A 60 -34.59 -14.37 -4.30
C HIS A 60 -35.42 -13.78 -3.15
N PRO A 61 -36.72 -13.46 -3.38
CA PRO A 61 -37.60 -13.04 -2.30
C PRO A 61 -37.90 -14.23 -1.40
N LEU A 62 -37.62 -14.07 -0.11
CA LEU A 62 -38.08 -14.98 0.93
C LEU A 62 -39.59 -14.74 1.08
N GLY A 63 -40.42 -15.58 0.45
CA GLY A 63 -41.88 -15.42 0.44
C GLY A 63 -42.50 -15.20 1.83
N PHE A 64 -43.78 -14.77 1.85
CA PHE A 64 -44.49 -14.23 3.01
C PHE A 64 -44.11 -14.82 4.38
N PHE A 65 -44.19 -16.15 4.56
CA PHE A 65 -43.90 -16.80 5.85
C PHE A 65 -42.42 -16.77 6.28
N ARG A 66 -41.49 -16.88 5.33
CA ARG A 66 -40.05 -16.82 5.63
C ARG A 66 -39.59 -15.38 5.83
N GLY A 67 -40.16 -14.44 5.07
CA GLY A 67 -39.92 -13.01 5.23
C GLY A 67 -40.49 -12.45 6.54
N THR A 68 -41.69 -12.88 6.95
CA THR A 68 -42.26 -12.50 8.26
C THR A 68 -41.49 -13.09 9.43
N ALA A 69 -41.03 -14.33 9.32
CA ALA A 69 -40.19 -14.97 10.34
C ALA A 69 -38.86 -14.21 10.51
N LEU A 70 -38.18 -13.89 9.40
CA LEU A 70 -36.93 -13.10 9.43
C LEU A 70 -37.16 -11.69 10.00
N TRP A 71 -38.28 -11.06 9.66
CA TRP A 71 -38.65 -9.75 10.21
C TRP A 71 -38.94 -9.79 11.72
N MET A 72 -39.63 -10.84 12.19
CA MET A 72 -39.87 -11.07 13.61
C MET A 72 -38.56 -11.32 14.36
N GLU A 73 -37.66 -12.11 13.78
CA GLU A 73 -36.36 -12.50 14.34
C GLU A 73 -35.40 -11.30 14.45
N GLU A 74 -35.25 -10.51 13.38
CA GLU A 74 -34.22 -9.46 13.29
C GLU A 74 -34.70 -8.07 13.71
N ILE A 75 -35.97 -7.73 13.49
CA ILE A 75 -36.48 -6.37 13.74
C ILE A 75 -37.31 -6.32 15.02
N VAL A 76 -38.32 -7.18 15.13
CA VAL A 76 -39.22 -7.15 16.30
C VAL A 76 -38.50 -7.62 17.54
N ASN A 77 -37.81 -8.75 17.49
CA ASN A 77 -37.10 -9.25 18.65
C ASN A 77 -35.92 -8.33 19.02
N ARG A 78 -35.11 -7.90 18.06
CA ARG A 78 -33.92 -7.09 18.38
C ARG A 78 -34.24 -5.71 18.94
N PHE A 79 -35.25 -5.01 18.41
CA PHE A 79 -35.56 -3.64 18.81
C PHE A 79 -36.71 -3.50 19.80
N TYR A 80 -37.64 -4.45 19.85
CA TYR A 80 -38.85 -4.34 20.68
C TYR A 80 -38.95 -5.39 21.78
N PHE A 81 -38.05 -6.39 21.87
CA PHE A 81 -38.10 -7.39 22.95
C PHE A 81 -38.08 -6.77 24.34
N SER A 82 -37.20 -5.81 24.61
CA SER A 82 -37.15 -5.11 25.90
C SER A 82 -38.44 -4.37 26.22
N THR A 83 -39.01 -3.70 25.22
CA THR A 83 -40.30 -3.01 25.36
C THR A 83 -41.44 -3.97 25.62
N ILE A 84 -41.52 -5.08 24.87
CA ILE A 84 -42.54 -6.13 25.02
C ILE A 84 -42.42 -6.78 26.40
N ASN A 85 -41.22 -7.13 26.83
CA ASN A 85 -40.95 -7.70 28.14
C ASN A 85 -41.36 -6.73 29.27
N SER A 86 -41.06 -5.44 29.12
CA SER A 86 -41.49 -4.40 30.05
C SER A 86 -43.01 -4.28 30.14
N PHE A 87 -43.73 -4.41 29.01
CA PHE A 87 -45.19 -4.43 29.02
C PHE A 87 -45.76 -5.66 29.74
N VAL A 88 -45.16 -6.84 29.56
CA VAL A 88 -45.56 -8.07 30.27
C VAL A 88 -45.37 -7.90 31.78
N TYR A 89 -44.20 -7.45 32.24
CA TYR A 89 -43.96 -7.23 33.66
C TYR A 89 -44.88 -6.15 34.25
N LEU A 90 -45.19 -5.11 33.47
CA LEU A 90 -46.16 -4.09 33.88
C LEU A 90 -47.57 -4.68 34.01
N GLY A 91 -47.99 -5.54 33.09
CA GLY A 91 -49.27 -6.25 33.17
C GLY A 91 -49.37 -7.15 34.39
N ALA A 92 -48.34 -7.95 34.66
CA ALA A 92 -48.24 -8.77 35.86
C ALA A 92 -48.33 -7.92 37.13
N ALA A 93 -47.65 -6.77 37.18
CA ALA A 93 -47.73 -5.84 38.31
C ALA A 93 -49.13 -5.25 38.49
N ILE A 94 -49.80 -4.83 37.40
CA ILE A 94 -51.18 -4.32 37.44
C ILE A 94 -52.15 -5.40 37.93
N LEU A 95 -51.95 -6.65 37.50
CA LEU A 95 -52.78 -7.78 37.91
C LEU A 95 -52.62 -8.07 39.40
N LEU A 96 -51.39 -8.06 39.92
CA LEU A 96 -51.13 -8.18 41.36
C LEU A 96 -51.80 -7.08 42.17
N VAL A 97 -51.76 -5.83 41.68
CA VAL A 97 -52.45 -4.70 42.29
C VAL A 97 -53.97 -4.88 42.24
N LEU A 98 -54.54 -5.30 41.11
CA LEU A 98 -55.98 -5.55 40.97
C LEU A 98 -56.48 -6.66 41.91
N ILE A 99 -55.75 -7.77 42.00
CA ILE A 99 -56.07 -8.85 42.95
C ILE A 99 -55.91 -8.34 44.40
N GLY A 100 -54.86 -7.57 44.67
CA GLY A 100 -54.62 -6.97 45.97
C GLY A 100 -55.77 -6.05 46.40
N ILE A 101 -56.17 -5.11 45.55
CA ILE A 101 -57.28 -4.17 45.82
C ILE A 101 -58.60 -4.92 45.97
N ARG A 102 -58.90 -5.93 45.14
CA ARG A 102 -60.10 -6.76 45.30
C ARG A 102 -60.17 -7.45 46.66
N ARG A 103 -59.02 -7.86 47.22
CA ARG A 103 -58.97 -8.48 48.55
C ARG A 103 -59.36 -7.51 49.68
N PHE A 104 -59.09 -6.21 49.51
CA PHE A 104 -59.30 -5.19 50.54
C PHE A 104 -60.50 -4.27 50.26
N SER A 105 -61.07 -4.28 49.06
CA SER A 105 -62.20 -3.44 48.66
C SER A 105 -63.13 -4.16 47.69
N SER A 106 -64.44 -4.14 47.97
CA SER A 106 -65.49 -4.69 47.10
C SER A 106 -65.86 -3.76 45.92
N THR A 107 -65.08 -2.69 45.71
CA THR A 107 -65.33 -1.70 44.64
C THR A 107 -64.92 -2.19 43.25
N VAL A 108 -64.09 -3.23 43.15
CA VAL A 108 -63.66 -3.80 41.86
C VAL A 108 -64.56 -4.99 41.50
N SER A 109 -65.19 -4.94 40.32
CA SER A 109 -66.04 -6.03 39.86
C SER A 109 -65.23 -7.25 39.41
N ASP A 110 -65.77 -8.44 39.65
CA ASP A 110 -65.14 -9.71 39.28
C ASP A 110 -64.84 -9.80 37.77
N SER A 111 -65.68 -9.18 36.94
CA SER A 111 -65.49 -9.10 35.49
C SER A 111 -64.19 -8.37 35.10
N ILE A 112 -63.78 -7.34 35.84
CA ILE A 112 -62.54 -6.60 35.56
C ILE A 112 -61.32 -7.46 35.89
N VAL A 113 -61.38 -8.24 36.97
CA VAL A 113 -60.27 -9.13 37.34
C VAL A 113 -60.14 -10.28 36.35
N ILE A 114 -61.25 -10.87 35.91
CA ILE A 114 -61.25 -11.92 34.87
C ILE A 114 -60.72 -11.36 33.54
N ALA A 115 -61.13 -10.16 33.16
CA ALA A 115 -60.60 -9.48 31.97
C ALA A 115 -59.10 -9.19 32.07
N GLY A 116 -58.61 -8.78 33.26
CA GLY A 116 -57.19 -8.57 33.52
C GLY A 116 -56.36 -9.85 33.40
N VAL A 117 -56.86 -10.98 33.93
CA VAL A 117 -56.22 -12.29 33.80
C VAL A 117 -56.20 -12.76 32.34
N ALA A 118 -57.30 -12.59 31.61
CA ALA A 118 -57.37 -12.93 30.19
C ALA A 118 -56.40 -12.08 29.34
N PHE A 119 -56.29 -10.79 29.65
CA PHE A 119 -55.35 -9.88 28.99
C PHE A 119 -53.89 -10.27 29.28
N GLU A 120 -53.55 -10.60 30.53
CA GLU A 120 -52.21 -11.06 30.89
C GLU A 120 -51.83 -12.36 30.18
N ALA A 121 -52.75 -13.33 30.13
CA ALA A 121 -52.53 -14.57 29.40
C ALA A 121 -52.25 -14.32 27.90
N MET A 122 -52.93 -13.34 27.30
CA MET A 122 -52.67 -12.93 25.91
C MET A 122 -51.29 -12.29 25.73
N MET A 123 -50.84 -11.46 26.67
CA MET A 123 -49.50 -10.87 26.62
C MET A 123 -48.39 -11.90 26.82
N LEU A 124 -48.57 -12.86 27.74
CA LEU A 124 -47.64 -13.97 27.92
C LEU A 124 -47.55 -14.85 26.68
N LEU A 125 -48.68 -15.12 26.03
CA LEU A 125 -48.70 -15.84 24.76
C LEU A 125 -47.96 -15.05 23.66
N PHE A 126 -48.14 -13.73 23.61
CA PHE A 126 -47.41 -12.88 22.68
C PHE A 126 -45.90 -12.90 22.95
N MET A 127 -45.47 -12.80 24.21
CA MET A 127 -44.07 -12.93 24.60
C MET A 127 -43.49 -14.29 24.21
N PHE A 128 -44.25 -15.37 24.42
CA PHE A 128 -43.85 -16.71 24.02
C PHE A 128 -43.62 -16.82 22.51
N ILE A 129 -44.52 -16.24 21.69
CA ILE A 129 -44.34 -16.18 20.24
C ILE A 129 -43.06 -15.41 19.88
N VAL A 130 -42.84 -14.23 20.47
CA VAL A 130 -41.64 -13.42 20.19
C VAL A 130 -40.37 -14.18 20.59
N MET A 131 -40.40 -14.89 21.74
CA MET A 131 -39.29 -15.69 22.22
C MET A 131 -39.02 -16.91 21.32
N LEU A 132 -40.06 -17.53 20.75
CA LEU A 132 -39.92 -18.62 19.78
C LEU A 132 -39.20 -18.20 18.50
N PHE A 133 -39.33 -16.93 18.11
CA PHE A 133 -38.58 -16.34 16.99
C PHE A 133 -37.28 -15.67 17.44
N THR A 134 -36.74 -16.00 18.62
CA THR A 134 -35.43 -15.51 19.04
C THR A 134 -34.34 -16.22 18.25
N PRO A 135 -33.49 -15.47 17.51
CA PRO A 135 -32.36 -16.09 16.83
C PRO A 135 -31.43 -16.73 17.86
N SER A 136 -30.92 -17.93 17.54
CA SER A 136 -29.72 -18.46 18.20
C SER A 136 -28.61 -17.41 18.06
N GLU A 137 -27.89 -17.11 19.15
CA GLU A 137 -26.92 -15.99 19.27
C GLU A 137 -25.76 -16.00 18.25
N ASP A 138 -25.69 -17.01 17.38
CA ASP A 138 -24.63 -17.24 16.39
C ASP A 138 -24.73 -16.39 15.11
N ALA A 139 -25.80 -15.59 14.92
CA ALA A 139 -26.13 -15.05 13.60
C ALA A 139 -25.76 -13.58 13.32
N LEU A 140 -24.99 -12.87 14.19
CA LEU A 140 -24.15 -11.66 13.92
C LEU A 140 -24.06 -10.66 15.11
N PRO A 141 -23.00 -9.82 15.19
CA PRO A 141 -22.53 -9.29 16.45
C PRO A 141 -23.55 -8.33 17.04
N VAL A 142 -23.99 -8.70 18.23
CA VAL A 142 -24.64 -7.77 19.13
C VAL A 142 -23.59 -6.77 19.57
N ASP A 143 -23.79 -5.51 19.20
CA ASP A 143 -23.21 -4.33 19.83
C ASP A 143 -23.85 -4.15 21.23
N LYS A 144 -23.70 -5.21 22.04
CA LYS A 144 -23.95 -5.17 23.47
C LYS A 144 -22.58 -5.10 24.09
N SER A 145 -22.33 -3.93 24.65
CA SER A 145 -21.37 -3.62 25.68
C SER A 145 -21.47 -4.60 26.85
N GLU A 146 -20.92 -5.79 26.65
CA GLU A 146 -20.36 -6.64 27.69
C GLU A 146 -18.98 -7.04 27.15
N ASP A 147 -17.93 -6.76 27.93
CA ASP A 147 -16.55 -7.13 27.67
C ASP A 147 -16.45 -8.66 27.53
N ASP A 148 -16.74 -9.17 26.34
CA ASP A 148 -16.51 -10.56 25.99
C ASP A 148 -15.07 -10.67 25.46
N PRO A 149 -14.12 -11.22 26.24
CA PRO A 149 -12.72 -11.32 25.86
C PRO A 149 -12.52 -12.08 24.54
N GLN A 150 -13.49 -12.90 24.12
CA GLN A 150 -13.46 -13.58 22.82
C GLN A 150 -13.68 -12.63 21.64
N LYS A 151 -14.50 -11.58 21.78
CA LYS A 151 -14.67 -10.55 20.74
C LYS A 151 -13.47 -9.61 20.66
N GLU A 152 -12.86 -9.29 21.80
CA GLU A 152 -11.61 -8.53 21.85
C GLU A 152 -10.49 -9.30 21.13
N LEU A 153 -10.34 -10.60 21.42
CA LEU A 153 -9.43 -11.49 20.70
C LEU A 153 -9.72 -11.56 19.19
N LEU A 154 -11.00 -11.59 18.78
CA LEU A 154 -11.37 -11.57 17.35
C LEU A 154 -11.06 -10.23 16.68
N TYR A 155 -11.24 -9.12 17.40
CA TYR A 155 -10.88 -7.79 16.92
C TYR A 155 -9.36 -7.64 16.81
N GLU A 156 -8.61 -8.07 17.82
CA GLU A 156 -7.14 -8.12 17.79
C GLU A 156 -6.63 -9.02 16.67
N ILE A 157 -7.23 -10.20 16.44
CA ILE A 157 -6.87 -11.06 15.31
C ILE A 157 -7.18 -10.37 13.97
N GLY A 158 -8.27 -9.59 13.89
CA GLY A 158 -8.59 -8.77 12.72
C GLY A 158 -7.59 -7.64 12.48
N GLU A 159 -7.13 -6.98 13.56
CA GLU A 159 -6.10 -5.96 13.52
C GLU A 159 -4.75 -6.57 13.12
N ILE A 160 -4.37 -7.70 13.72
CA ILE A 160 -3.17 -8.48 13.35
C ILE A 160 -3.22 -8.90 11.88
N ALA A 161 -4.38 -9.35 11.36
CA ALA A 161 -4.51 -9.71 9.96
C ALA A 161 -4.33 -8.49 9.03
N THR A 162 -4.83 -7.32 9.44
CA THR A 162 -4.68 -6.07 8.70
C THR A 162 -3.23 -5.58 8.72
N ASP A 163 -2.58 -5.67 9.87
CA ASP A 163 -1.17 -5.35 10.04
C ASP A 163 -0.28 -6.31 9.27
N PHE A 164 -0.62 -7.61 9.25
CA PHE A 164 0.10 -8.62 8.48
C PHE A 164 -0.05 -8.38 6.98
N ALA A 165 -1.25 -8.05 6.49
CA ALA A 165 -1.46 -7.65 5.10
C ALA A 165 -0.63 -6.41 4.72
N THR A 166 -0.56 -5.43 5.63
CA THR A 166 0.27 -4.23 5.46
C THR A 166 1.78 -4.55 5.49
N ALA A 167 2.21 -5.49 6.32
CA ALA A 167 3.59 -5.95 6.36
C ALA A 167 3.98 -6.71 5.09
N VAL A 168 3.08 -7.54 4.56
CA VAL A 168 3.28 -8.26 3.30
C VAL A 168 3.41 -7.29 2.12
N SER A 169 2.55 -6.26 2.04
CA SER A 169 2.67 -5.25 0.97
C SER A 169 3.95 -4.43 1.10
N LYS A 170 4.39 -4.12 2.32
CA LYS A 170 5.70 -3.49 2.56
C LYS A 170 6.86 -4.40 2.12
N LEU A 171 6.79 -5.70 2.38
CA LEU A 171 7.78 -6.67 1.91
C LEU A 171 7.83 -6.76 0.39
N GLU A 172 6.67 -6.71 -0.28
CA GLU A 172 6.61 -6.67 -1.74
C GLU A 172 7.30 -5.41 -2.29
N SER A 173 7.02 -4.24 -1.70
CA SER A 173 7.71 -3.00 -2.09
C SER A 173 9.22 -3.02 -1.79
N LEU A 174 9.65 -3.69 -0.71
CA LEU A 174 11.06 -3.94 -0.44
C LEU A 174 11.68 -4.84 -1.50
N GLY A 175 10.96 -5.86 -1.96
CA GLY A 175 11.37 -6.72 -3.07
C GLY A 175 11.61 -5.93 -4.34
N ASP A 176 10.70 -5.02 -4.70
CA ASP A 176 10.84 -4.11 -5.84
C ASP A 176 12.03 -3.16 -5.68
N ASN A 177 12.25 -2.61 -4.48
CA ASN A 177 13.40 -1.75 -4.19
C ASN A 177 14.73 -2.50 -4.32
N VAL A 178 14.81 -3.75 -3.86
CA VAL A 178 16.00 -4.61 -4.02
C VAL A 178 16.24 -4.92 -5.50
N LYS A 179 15.19 -5.18 -6.27
CA LYS A 179 15.29 -5.38 -7.72
C LYS A 179 15.84 -4.13 -8.42
N ASN A 180 15.35 -2.95 -8.07
CA ASN A 180 15.84 -1.68 -8.60
C ASN A 180 17.31 -1.43 -8.23
N LEU A 181 17.71 -1.74 -6.99
CA LEU A 181 19.12 -1.68 -6.57
C LEU A 181 20.01 -2.64 -7.36
N LEU A 182 19.55 -3.86 -7.66
CA LEU A 182 20.29 -4.81 -8.49
C LEU A 182 20.48 -4.29 -9.93
N ILE A 183 19.47 -3.64 -10.50
CA ILE A 183 19.57 -3.01 -11.82
C ILE A 183 20.62 -1.89 -11.78
N GLN A 184 20.56 -1.00 -10.79
CA GLN A 184 21.54 0.08 -10.61
C GLN A 184 22.96 -0.45 -10.39
N GLN A 185 23.14 -1.51 -9.60
CA GLN A 185 24.46 -2.15 -9.45
C GLN A 185 24.98 -2.74 -10.76
N THR A 186 24.08 -3.30 -11.58
CA THR A 186 24.47 -3.83 -12.90
C THR A 186 24.95 -2.71 -13.81
N GLU A 187 24.28 -1.56 -13.80
CA GLU A 187 24.69 -0.36 -14.55
C GLU A 187 26.03 0.20 -14.05
N ILE A 188 26.23 0.26 -12.73
CA ILE A 188 27.51 0.65 -12.14
C ILE A 188 28.62 -0.31 -12.59
N LEU A 189 28.38 -1.63 -12.57
CA LEU A 189 29.35 -2.62 -13.03
C LEU A 189 29.69 -2.48 -14.52
N THR A 190 28.73 -2.09 -15.36
CA THR A 190 29.02 -1.80 -16.77
C THR A 190 29.88 -0.55 -16.92
N LEU A 191 29.56 0.53 -16.21
CA LEU A 191 30.39 1.74 -16.20
C LEU A 191 31.79 1.49 -15.66
N LEU A 192 31.92 0.62 -14.65
CA LEU A 192 33.20 0.25 -14.05
C LEU A 192 34.03 -0.61 -15.03
N ARG A 193 33.39 -1.48 -15.81
CA ARG A 193 34.04 -2.22 -16.91
C ARG A 193 34.53 -1.27 -18.00
N GLU A 194 33.70 -0.35 -18.46
CA GLU A 194 34.08 0.65 -19.46
C GLU A 194 35.23 1.54 -18.96
N SER A 195 35.15 1.99 -17.72
CA SER A 195 36.22 2.77 -17.07
C SER A 195 37.53 1.98 -16.97
N ASN A 196 37.47 0.69 -16.62
CA ASN A 196 38.64 -0.18 -16.57
C ASN A 196 39.20 -0.44 -17.97
N GLU A 197 38.37 -0.59 -18.99
CA GLU A 197 38.80 -0.72 -20.38
C GLU A 197 39.48 0.56 -20.88
N MET A 198 38.90 1.73 -20.61
CA MET A 198 39.49 3.03 -20.91
C MET A 198 40.83 3.21 -20.17
N THR A 199 40.88 2.83 -18.89
CA THR A 199 42.11 2.85 -18.08
C THR A 199 43.15 1.90 -18.65
N ARG A 200 42.76 0.69 -19.09
CA ARG A 200 43.65 -0.23 -19.80
C ARG A 200 44.17 0.37 -21.10
N GLN A 201 43.33 1.03 -21.89
CA GLN A 201 43.76 1.71 -23.11
C GLN A 201 44.74 2.87 -22.86
N ILE A 202 44.62 3.54 -21.70
CA ILE A 202 45.53 4.61 -21.27
C ILE A 202 46.86 4.03 -20.74
N ILE A 203 46.80 2.98 -19.92
CA ILE A 203 47.96 2.39 -19.25
C ILE A 203 48.73 1.43 -20.17
N SER A 204 48.07 0.73 -21.07
CA SER A 204 48.75 0.06 -22.17
C SER A 204 49.21 1.16 -23.13
N PRO A 205 50.51 1.40 -23.31
CA PRO A 205 50.95 2.36 -24.30
C PRO A 205 50.35 1.90 -25.63
N SER A 206 49.52 2.75 -26.25
CA SER A 206 48.92 2.39 -27.53
C SER A 206 50.05 1.91 -28.45
N PRO A 207 49.89 0.83 -29.23
CA PRO A 207 50.93 0.34 -30.13
C PRO A 207 51.53 1.46 -30.98
N LYS A 208 50.71 2.44 -31.33
CA LYS A 208 51.05 3.68 -32.03
C LYS A 208 52.01 4.58 -31.25
N LEU A 209 51.88 4.70 -29.93
CA LEU A 209 52.79 5.46 -29.08
C LEU A 209 54.16 4.77 -28.97
N LEU A 210 54.20 3.44 -28.89
CA LEU A 210 55.46 2.68 -28.97
C LEU A 210 56.14 2.85 -30.33
N GLU A 211 55.37 2.81 -31.42
CA GLU A 211 55.84 3.04 -32.78
C GLU A 211 56.41 4.47 -32.95
N ILE A 212 55.69 5.49 -32.48
CA ILE A 212 56.16 6.89 -32.51
C ILE A 212 57.42 7.06 -31.66
N MET A 213 57.53 6.40 -30.50
CA MET A 213 58.76 6.44 -29.69
C MET A 213 59.94 5.75 -30.38
N GLN A 214 59.71 4.63 -31.08
CA GLN A 214 60.74 3.97 -31.88
C GLN A 214 61.19 4.84 -33.06
N GLU A 215 60.24 5.47 -33.76
CA GLU A 215 60.52 6.40 -34.85
C GLU A 215 61.29 7.62 -34.34
N THR A 216 60.86 8.22 -33.22
CA THR A 216 61.55 9.35 -32.59
C THR A 216 62.96 8.97 -32.17
N ASN A 217 63.17 7.79 -31.56
CA ASN A 217 64.51 7.30 -31.21
C ASN A 217 65.39 7.15 -32.45
N LYS A 218 64.84 6.63 -33.55
CA LYS A 218 65.56 6.49 -34.81
C LYS A 218 65.92 7.86 -35.41
N SER A 219 64.99 8.82 -35.39
CA SER A 219 65.26 10.20 -35.83
C SER A 219 66.30 10.89 -34.96
N LEU A 220 66.26 10.70 -33.64
CA LEU A 220 67.28 11.23 -32.72
C LEU A 220 68.66 10.64 -32.99
N GLN A 221 68.73 9.33 -33.28
CA GLN A 221 69.98 8.68 -33.65
C GLN A 221 70.54 9.23 -34.98
N GLN A 222 69.69 9.39 -35.99
CA GLN A 222 70.09 10.00 -37.27
C GLN A 222 70.51 11.46 -37.13
N PHE A 223 69.84 12.20 -36.25
CA PHE A 223 70.22 13.58 -35.92
C PHE A 223 71.59 13.63 -35.26
N LYS A 224 71.86 12.74 -34.28
CA LYS A 224 73.17 12.62 -33.65
C LYS A 224 74.27 12.30 -34.67
N GLU A 225 74.04 11.33 -35.55
CA GLU A 225 75.00 10.99 -36.61
C GLU A 225 75.29 12.16 -37.55
N SER A 226 74.25 12.95 -37.87
CA SER A 226 74.41 14.15 -38.69
C SER A 226 75.21 15.24 -37.97
N LEU A 227 75.00 15.39 -36.66
CA LEU A 227 75.72 16.33 -35.81
C LEU A 227 77.19 15.92 -35.63
N ASP A 228 77.47 14.61 -35.50
CA ASP A 228 78.84 14.08 -35.45
C ASP A 228 79.58 14.32 -36.79
N LYS A 229 78.91 14.10 -37.93
CA LYS A 229 79.46 14.43 -39.25
C LYS A 229 79.72 15.92 -39.42
N LEU A 230 78.80 16.77 -38.94
CA LEU A 230 78.98 18.22 -38.97
C LEU A 230 80.20 18.62 -38.13
N ASN A 231 80.32 18.12 -36.91
CA ASN A 231 81.47 18.38 -36.04
C ASN A 231 82.78 17.92 -36.69
N GLN A 232 82.81 16.77 -37.36
CA GLN A 232 83.97 16.30 -38.10
C GLN A 232 84.32 17.24 -39.27
N ALA A 233 83.32 17.66 -40.06
CA ALA A 233 83.53 18.60 -41.16
C ALA A 233 84.01 19.97 -40.65
N THR A 234 83.46 20.48 -39.56
CA THR A 234 83.91 21.73 -38.93
C THR A 234 85.33 21.60 -38.38
N ALA A 235 85.69 20.48 -37.78
CA ALA A 235 87.06 20.23 -37.32
C ALA A 235 88.05 20.17 -38.49
N GLN A 236 87.67 19.55 -39.61
CA GLN A 236 88.46 19.52 -40.84
C GLN A 236 88.63 20.92 -41.43
N LEU A 237 87.55 21.71 -41.53
CA LEU A 237 87.61 23.09 -42.00
C LEU A 237 88.48 23.97 -41.09
N ALA A 238 88.37 23.82 -39.77
CA ALA A 238 89.23 24.53 -38.82
C ALA A 238 90.70 24.14 -39.03
N GLN A 239 90.99 22.87 -39.30
CA GLN A 239 92.35 22.39 -39.58
C GLN A 239 92.88 22.95 -40.92
N GLU A 240 92.06 22.96 -41.96
CA GLU A 240 92.41 23.56 -43.26
C GLU A 240 92.63 25.07 -43.14
N GLU A 241 91.78 25.80 -42.40
CA GLU A 241 91.97 27.23 -42.15
C GLU A 241 93.25 27.51 -41.35
N ILE A 242 93.56 26.68 -40.34
CA ILE A 242 94.84 26.77 -39.61
C ILE A 242 96.00 26.53 -40.57
N GLU A 243 95.93 25.54 -41.45
CA GLU A 243 97.00 25.26 -42.41
C GLU A 243 97.17 26.40 -43.43
N ILE A 244 96.06 27.00 -43.90
CA ILE A 244 96.08 28.17 -44.78
C ILE A 244 96.64 29.40 -44.05
N ALA A 245 96.28 29.61 -42.78
CA ALA A 245 96.78 30.71 -41.96
C ALA A 245 98.28 30.55 -41.69
N VAL A 246 98.73 29.35 -41.33
CA VAL A 246 100.15 29.01 -41.16
C VAL A 246 100.91 29.17 -42.47
N ARG A 247 100.35 28.73 -43.61
CA ARG A 247 100.97 28.95 -44.93
C ARG A 247 101.10 30.44 -45.25
N LYS A 248 100.08 31.26 -45.00
CA LYS A 248 100.15 32.73 -45.16
C LYS A 248 101.16 33.38 -44.22
N GLU A 249 101.28 32.90 -43.00
CA GLU A 249 102.22 33.44 -42.02
C GLU A 249 103.66 33.04 -42.36
N LEU A 250 103.88 31.81 -42.82
CA LEU A 250 105.15 31.35 -43.39
C LEU A 250 105.52 32.14 -44.65
N GLU A 251 104.58 32.38 -45.58
CA GLU A 251 104.80 33.22 -46.76
C GLU A 251 105.20 34.65 -46.37
N LYS A 252 104.53 35.24 -45.35
CA LYS A 252 104.92 36.53 -44.77
C LYS A 252 106.30 36.49 -44.11
N PHE A 253 106.63 35.40 -43.42
CA PHE A 253 107.93 35.22 -42.78
C PHE A 253 109.05 35.07 -43.81
N PHE A 254 108.84 34.30 -44.87
CA PHE A 254 109.79 34.15 -45.98
C PHE A 254 109.93 35.43 -46.81
N THR A 255 108.86 36.17 -47.06
CA THR A 255 108.96 37.49 -47.72
C THR A 255 109.66 38.52 -46.83
N ASN A 256 109.45 38.50 -45.51
CA ASN A 256 110.23 39.33 -44.58
C ASN A 256 111.71 38.93 -44.54
N ILE A 257 112.03 37.63 -44.58
CA ILE A 257 113.43 37.17 -44.62
C ILE A 257 114.10 37.54 -45.95
N MET A 258 113.40 37.44 -47.09
CA MET A 258 113.93 37.89 -48.37
C MET A 258 114.14 39.41 -48.39
N ASN A 259 113.16 40.20 -47.93
CA ASN A 259 113.32 41.66 -47.85
C ASN A 259 114.42 42.10 -46.86
N ASN A 260 114.69 41.32 -45.81
CA ASN A 260 115.75 41.63 -44.84
C ASN A 260 117.14 41.10 -45.26
N LYS A 261 117.23 40.35 -46.38
CA LYS A 261 118.49 39.94 -47.00
C LYS A 261 118.98 40.90 -48.09
N ASP A 262 118.10 41.76 -48.60
CA ASP A 262 118.46 42.84 -49.53
C ASP A 262 118.80 44.17 -48.82
N ALA A 263 118.90 44.15 -47.48
CA ALA A 263 119.31 45.28 -46.66
C ALA A 263 120.49 44.94 -45.73
N LYS A 264 121.60 44.44 -46.31
CA LYS A 264 122.96 44.59 -45.76
C LYS A 264 124.03 44.34 -46.80
#